data_AF-A0AB34T8S1-F1
#
_entry.id   AF-A0AB34T8S1-F1
#
_cell.length_a   1.000
_cell.length_b   1.000
_cell.length_c   1.000
_cell.angle_alpha   90.00
_cell.angle_beta   90.00
_cell.angle_gamma   90.00
#
_symmetry.space_group_name_H-M   'P 1'
#
loop_
_entity.id
_entity.type
_entity.pdbx_description
1 polymer ?
#
loop_
_entity_poly.entity_id
_entity_poly.type
_entity_poly.pdbx_seq_one_letter_code
_entity_poly.pdbx_strand_id
1 'polypeptide(L)'
;MTGAHVDVMDTVRLARMLHVPDRMIRLLVDHHLLPEPGRDGWPSPQVRALVARHDWLRLLGTPLSRRELHGLNTTLEMPEDAFSMAGRQYAPLYRILERAWAGPPPEHHAAWAADPLF
;
A
#
# COMPACT_ATOMS: atom_id res chain seq x y z
N MET A 1 -17.47 -15.64 32.12
CA MET A 1 -16.75 -15.84 30.85
C MET A 1 -16.55 -14.46 30.24
N THR A 2 -15.40 -13.84 30.50
CA THR A 2 -15.09 -12.49 30.00
C THR A 2 -14.80 -12.62 28.52
N GLY A 3 -15.73 -12.17 27.66
CA GLY A 3 -15.50 -12.13 26.22
C GLY A 3 -14.26 -11.29 25.95
N ALA A 4 -13.19 -11.91 25.44
CA ALA A 4 -12.02 -11.17 25.02
C ALA A 4 -12.45 -10.23 23.89
N HIS A 5 -12.47 -8.93 24.17
CA HIS A 5 -12.57 -7.93 23.11
C HIS A 5 -11.34 -8.11 22.22
N VAL A 6 -11.55 -8.68 21.03
CA VAL A 6 -10.53 -8.69 20.00
C VAL A 6 -10.30 -7.23 19.62
N ASP A 7 -9.08 -6.73 19.79
CA ASP A 7 -8.72 -5.39 19.28
C ASP A 7 -8.84 -5.44 17.75
N VAL A 8 -9.71 -4.59 17.21
CA VAL A 8 -10.01 -4.52 15.79
C VAL A 8 -9.33 -3.29 15.19
N MET A 9 -8.78 -3.49 14.00
CA MET A 9 -8.24 -2.47 13.12
C MET A 9 -9.27 -2.19 12.04
N ASP A 10 -9.87 -1.00 12.05
CA ASP A 10 -10.71 -0.53 10.95
C ASP A 10 -9.85 0.09 9.81
N THR A 11 -10.49 0.37 8.68
CA THR A 11 -9.86 0.97 7.50
C THR A 11 -9.16 2.29 7.81
N VAL A 12 -9.78 3.16 8.61
CA VAL A 12 -9.25 4.50 8.92
C VAL A 12 -7.99 4.37 9.77
N ARG A 13 -8.01 3.49 10.76
CA ARG A 13 -6.89 3.23 11.66
C ARG A 13 -5.73 2.56 10.92
N LEU A 14 -6.03 1.64 10.00
CA LEU A 14 -5.03 1.03 9.13
C LEU A 14 -4.39 2.06 8.19
N ALA A 15 -5.20 2.90 7.54
CA ALA A 15 -4.70 3.95 6.65
C ALA A 15 -3.78 4.93 7.38
N ARG A 16 -4.15 5.34 8.60
CA ARG A 16 -3.29 6.17 9.46
C ARG A 16 -2.00 5.47 9.86
N MET A 17 -2.06 4.17 10.18
CA MET A 17 -0.87 3.39 10.53
C MET A 17 0.12 3.30 9.36
N LEU A 18 -0.39 3.23 8.12
CA LEU A 18 0.43 3.15 6.90
C LEU A 18 0.74 4.52 6.27
N HIS A 19 0.25 5.60 6.87
CA HIS A 19 0.37 6.97 6.34
C HIS A 19 -0.17 7.14 4.91
N VAL A 20 -1.32 6.54 4.61
CA VAL A 20 -2.00 6.58 3.31
C VAL A 20 -3.45 7.07 3.44
N PRO A 21 -4.10 7.51 2.35
CA PRO A 21 -5.54 7.76 2.36
C PRO A 21 -6.36 6.46 2.47
N ASP A 22 -7.55 6.52 3.06
CA ASP A 22 -8.45 5.36 3.26
C ASP A 22 -8.76 4.60 1.96
N ARG A 23 -8.85 5.31 0.84
CA ARG A 23 -9.09 4.70 -0.49
C ARG A 23 -7.98 3.73 -0.90
N MET A 24 -6.73 3.98 -0.47
CA MET A 24 -5.61 3.10 -0.77
C MET A 24 -5.79 1.74 -0.09
N ILE A 25 -6.35 1.71 1.12
CA ILE A 25 -6.64 0.44 1.81
C ILE A 25 -7.65 -0.39 1.03
N ARG A 26 -8.67 0.25 0.43
CA ARG A 26 -9.62 -0.45 -0.45
C ARG A 26 -8.94 -1.03 -1.67
N LEU A 27 -8.09 -0.25 -2.35
CA LEU A 27 -7.31 -0.73 -3.48
C LEU A 27 -6.42 -1.93 -3.10
N LEU A 28 -5.77 -1.90 -1.94
CA LEU A 28 -4.99 -3.05 -1.49
C LEU A 28 -5.84 -4.31 -1.29
N VAL A 29 -7.09 -4.18 -0.83
CA VAL A 29 -8.04 -5.31 -0.74
C VAL A 29 -8.48 -5.78 -2.13
N ASP A 30 -8.85 -4.84 -3.01
CA ASP A 30 -9.28 -5.11 -4.39
C ASP A 30 -8.20 -5.82 -5.21
N HIS A 31 -6.92 -5.52 -4.95
CA HIS A 31 -5.76 -6.18 -5.55
C HIS A 31 -5.27 -7.41 -4.76
N HIS A 32 -6.00 -7.86 -3.74
CA HIS A 32 -5.68 -9.01 -2.89
C HIS A 32 -4.34 -8.92 -2.12
N LEU A 33 -3.84 -7.71 -1.91
CA LEU A 33 -2.63 -7.39 -1.14
C LEU A 33 -2.93 -7.22 0.36
N LEU A 34 -4.19 -6.97 0.70
CA LEU A 34 -4.75 -7.11 2.03
C LEU A 34 -5.91 -8.13 1.98
N PRO A 35 -6.14 -8.89 3.06
CA PRO A 35 -7.32 -9.73 3.16
C PRO A 35 -8.59 -8.87 3.23
N GLU A 36 -9.74 -9.44 2.83
CA GLU A 36 -11.05 -8.81 3.06
C GLU A 36 -11.29 -8.55 4.56
N PRO A 37 -11.80 -7.37 4.96
CA PRO A 37 -12.14 -7.11 6.35
C PRO A 37 -13.35 -7.95 6.79
N GLY A 38 -13.37 -8.34 8.06
CA GLY A 38 -14.59 -8.83 8.69
C GLY A 38 -15.61 -7.69 8.91
N ARG A 39 -16.76 -8.02 9.50
CA ARG A 39 -17.86 -7.06 9.77
C ARG A 39 -17.39 -5.77 10.44
N ASP A 40 -16.48 -5.89 11.41
CA ASP A 40 -16.02 -4.77 12.22
C ASP A 40 -14.61 -4.28 11.82
N GLY A 41 -13.97 -4.94 10.84
CA GLY A 41 -12.57 -4.71 10.44
C GLY A 41 -11.70 -5.96 10.56
N TRP A 42 -10.39 -5.77 10.64
CA TRP A 42 -9.42 -6.85 10.79
C TRP A 42 -8.98 -7.03 12.24
N PRO A 43 -8.69 -8.25 12.71
CA PRO A 43 -8.01 -8.42 13.99
C PRO A 43 -6.65 -7.69 13.99
N SER A 44 -6.45 -6.73 14.89
CA SER A 44 -5.21 -5.94 14.97
C SER A 44 -3.92 -6.78 15.00
N PRO A 45 -3.84 -7.92 15.72
CA PRO A 45 -2.64 -8.75 15.69
C PRO A 45 -2.30 -9.31 14.30
N GLN A 46 -3.32 -9.67 13.50
CA GLN A 46 -3.12 -10.21 12.16
C GLN A 46 -2.61 -9.12 11.21
N VAL A 47 -3.18 -7.92 11.28
CA VAL A 47 -2.70 -6.77 10.49
C VAL A 47 -1.25 -6.44 10.83
N ARG A 48 -0.91 -6.40 12.13
CA ARG A 48 0.47 -6.13 12.56
C ARG A 48 1.44 -7.20 12.06
N ALA A 49 1.04 -8.48 12.09
CA ALA A 49 1.84 -9.58 11.55
C ALA A 49 2.03 -9.45 10.04
N LEU A 50 0.99 -9.08 9.29
CA LEU A 50 1.06 -8.86 7.84
C LEU A 50 2.02 -7.71 7.51
N VAL A 51 1.88 -6.56 8.19
CA VAL A 51 2.76 -5.40 8.03
C VAL A 51 4.21 -5.71 8.45
N ALA A 52 4.41 -6.62 9.41
CA ALA A 52 5.75 -7.06 9.79
C ALA A 52 6.38 -8.04 8.79
N ARG A 53 5.55 -8.81 8.08
CA ARG A 53 6.00 -9.74 7.04
C ARG A 53 6.29 -9.05 5.71
N HIS A 54 5.57 -7.97 5.42
CA HIS A 54 5.67 -7.24 4.16
C HIS A 54 6.11 -5.79 4.43
N ASP A 55 7.43 -5.58 4.53
CA ASP A 55 8.00 -4.27 4.85
C ASP A 55 7.62 -3.17 3.85
N TRP A 56 7.31 -3.54 2.61
CA TRP A 56 6.86 -2.59 1.61
C TRP A 56 5.55 -1.88 1.96
N LEU A 57 4.68 -2.49 2.79
CA LEU A 57 3.47 -1.84 3.28
C LEU A 57 3.80 -0.58 4.10
N ARG A 58 4.93 -0.58 4.80
CA ARG A 58 5.42 0.58 5.58
C ARG A 58 5.99 1.68 4.68
N LEU A 59 6.41 1.33 3.46
CA LEU A 59 6.93 2.27 2.47
C LEU A 59 5.84 3.01 1.71
N LEU A 60 4.57 2.60 1.83
CA LEU A 60 3.45 3.20 1.09
C LEU A 60 3.36 4.72 1.26
N GLY A 61 3.48 5.21 2.49
CA GLY A 61 3.50 6.64 2.79
C GLY A 61 4.84 7.33 2.56
N THR A 62 5.92 6.59 2.31
CA THR A 62 7.27 7.13 2.15
C THR A 62 7.44 7.78 0.78
N PRO A 63 7.87 9.07 0.71
CA PRO A 63 8.25 9.69 -0.55
C PRO A 63 9.50 9.03 -1.12
N LEU A 64 9.40 8.56 -2.37
CA LEU A 64 10.51 7.93 -3.08
C LEU A 64 10.98 8.85 -4.22
N SER A 65 12.29 8.93 -4.42
CA SER A 65 12.87 9.51 -5.63
C SER A 65 12.71 8.57 -6.83
N ARG A 66 12.90 9.09 -8.04
CA ARG A 66 12.92 8.27 -9.26
C ARG A 66 13.92 7.11 -9.19
N ARG A 67 15.08 7.32 -8.57
CA ARG A 67 16.11 6.28 -8.42
C ARG A 67 15.68 5.18 -7.45
N GLU A 68 15.10 5.55 -6.31
CA GLU A 68 14.58 4.58 -5.33
C GLU A 68 13.41 3.79 -5.92
N LEU A 69 12.50 4.48 -6.61
CA LEU A 69 11.39 3.84 -7.31
C LEU A 69 11.88 2.82 -8.34
N HIS A 70 12.83 3.22 -9.19
CA HIS A 70 13.39 2.32 -10.20
C HIS A 70 14.14 1.13 -9.58
N GLY A 71 14.75 1.32 -8.40
CA GLY A 71 15.38 0.23 -7.64
C GLY A 71 14.38 -0.75 -7.02
N LEU A 72 13.14 -0.30 -6.76
CA LEU A 72 12.05 -1.17 -6.30
C LEU A 72 11.39 -1.88 -7.47
N ASN A 73 10.92 -1.14 -8.46
CA ASN A 73 10.24 -1.70 -9.63
C ASN A 73 10.48 -0.79 -10.85
N THR A 74 11.08 -1.37 -11.89
CA THR A 74 11.47 -0.64 -13.11
C THR A 74 10.29 -0.26 -14.00
N THR A 75 9.11 -0.87 -13.81
CA THR A 75 7.90 -0.59 -14.59
C THR A 75 7.06 0.54 -13.99
N LEU A 76 7.36 0.98 -12.76
CA LEU A 76 6.64 2.08 -12.13
C LEU A 76 7.21 3.44 -12.58
N GLU A 77 6.31 4.34 -12.96
CA GLU A 77 6.66 5.68 -13.42
C GLU A 77 6.37 6.74 -12.36
N MET A 78 7.27 7.73 -12.27
CA MET A 78 7.07 8.89 -11.39
C MET A 78 5.92 9.76 -11.94
N PRO A 79 4.91 10.12 -11.13
CA PRO A 79 3.85 11.03 -11.54
C PRO A 79 4.41 12.39 -11.99
N GLU A 80 3.78 12.98 -13.01
CA GLU A 80 4.18 14.30 -13.52
C GLU A 80 3.98 15.41 -12.48
N ASP A 81 2.99 15.26 -11.61
CA ASP A 81 2.67 16.17 -10.50
C ASP A 81 3.41 15.82 -9.20
N ALA A 82 4.48 15.03 -9.28
CA ALA A 82 5.38 14.77 -8.16
C ALA A 82 6.02 16.07 -7.64
N PHE A 83 6.23 16.16 -6.33
CA PHE A 83 6.85 17.34 -5.75
C PHE A 83 8.36 17.33 -6.02
N SER A 84 8.95 18.53 -6.17
CA SER A 84 10.38 18.69 -6.41
C SER A 84 11.09 19.23 -5.17
N MET A 85 12.19 18.59 -4.78
CA MET A 85 13.07 19.03 -3.70
C MET A 85 14.52 18.90 -4.14
N ALA A 86 15.29 19.99 -4.07
CA ALA A 86 16.69 20.05 -4.52
C ALA A 86 16.89 19.49 -5.95
N GLY A 87 15.96 19.78 -6.86
CA GLY A 87 16.02 19.35 -8.26
C GLY A 87 15.67 17.87 -8.50
N ARG A 88 15.17 17.16 -7.48
CA ARG A 88 14.74 15.76 -7.60
C ARG A 88 13.23 15.65 -7.38
N GLN A 89 12.57 14.83 -8.19
CA GLN A 89 11.15 14.51 -8.05
C GLN A 89 10.94 13.41 -7.02
N TYR A 90 9.93 13.59 -6.18
CA TYR A 90 9.51 12.65 -5.15
C TYR A 90 8.00 12.48 -5.15
N ALA A 91 7.55 11.26 -4.92
CA ALA A 91 6.14 10.96 -4.67
C ALA A 91 6.03 9.81 -3.65
N PRO A 92 5.02 9.83 -2.76
CA PRO A 92 4.71 8.66 -1.94
C PRO A 92 4.39 7.44 -2.80
N LEU A 93 4.85 6.26 -2.38
CA LEU A 93 4.63 5.02 -3.11
C LEU A 93 3.13 4.75 -3.37
N TYR A 94 2.24 5.05 -2.41
CA TYR A 94 0.80 4.87 -2.61
C TYR A 94 0.27 5.67 -3.82
N ARG A 95 0.76 6.89 -4.06
CA ARG A 95 0.32 7.71 -5.20
C ARG A 95 0.78 7.13 -6.53
N ILE A 96 1.97 6.52 -6.53
CA ILE A 96 2.54 5.86 -7.71
C ILE A 96 1.71 4.62 -8.04
N LEU A 97 1.38 3.80 -7.03
CA LEU A 97 0.54 2.62 -7.17
C LEU A 97 -0.90 2.97 -7.61
N GLU A 98 -1.52 3.98 -6.99
CA GLU A 98 -2.85 4.47 -7.38
C GLU A 98 -2.90 4.84 -8.88
N ARG A 99 -1.86 5.50 -9.40
CA ARG A 99 -1.78 5.85 -10.82
C ARG A 99 -1.56 4.63 -11.70
N ALA A 100 -0.70 3.71 -11.28
CA ALA A 100 -0.44 2.46 -12.02
C ALA A 100 -1.70 1.58 -12.12
N TRP A 101 -2.55 1.57 -11.09
CA TRP A 101 -3.78 0.78 -11.03
C TRP A 101 -5.00 1.47 -11.63
N ALA A 102 -4.94 2.79 -11.89
CA ALA A 102 -6.05 3.53 -12.50
C ALA A 102 -6.21 3.26 -14.02
N GLY A 103 -5.23 2.63 -14.66
CA GLY A 103 -5.30 2.20 -16.06
C GLY A 103 -5.85 0.78 -16.22
N PRO A 104 -6.19 0.35 -17.46
CA PRO A 104 -6.45 -1.06 -17.72
C PRO A 104 -5.22 -1.87 -17.28
N PRO A 105 -5.41 -3.00 -16.56
CA PRO A 105 -4.30 -3.73 -15.98
C PRO A 105 -3.33 -4.15 -17.09
N PRO A 106 -2.01 -3.89 -16.95
CA PRO A 106 -1.04 -4.49 -17.85
C PRO A 106 -1.15 -6.02 -17.76
N GLU A 107 -0.81 -6.69 -18.85
CA GLU A 107 -0.95 -8.14 -19.07
C GLU A 107 -0.28 -9.02 -17.98
N HIS A 108 0.52 -8.41 -17.09
CA HIS A 108 1.29 -9.04 -16.01
C HIS A 108 0.68 -8.92 -14.60
N HIS A 109 -0.58 -8.50 -14.44
CA HIS A 109 -1.22 -8.32 -13.12
C HIS A 109 -1.18 -9.55 -12.19
N ALA A 110 -1.11 -10.76 -12.76
CA ALA A 110 -0.99 -11.99 -11.98
C ALA A 110 0.33 -12.09 -11.19
N ALA A 111 1.39 -11.40 -11.62
CA ALA A 111 2.68 -11.37 -10.92
C ALA A 111 2.62 -10.52 -9.63
N TRP A 112 1.86 -9.41 -9.64
CA TRP A 112 1.78 -8.49 -8.50
C TRP A 112 1.06 -9.06 -7.28
N ALA A 113 0.21 -10.07 -7.45
CA ALA A 113 -0.49 -10.72 -6.35
C ALA A 113 0.42 -11.57 -5.45
N ALA A 114 1.59 -11.99 -5.97
CA ALA A 114 2.58 -12.74 -5.19
C ALA A 114 3.57 -11.80 -4.49
N ASP A 115 3.97 -10.72 -5.17
CA ASP A 115 4.79 -9.65 -4.60
C ASP A 115 4.65 -8.36 -5.45
N PRO A 116 3.91 -7.34 -5.01
CA PRO A 116 3.57 -6.18 -5.86
C PRO A 116 4.78 -5.29 -6.18
N LEU A 117 5.92 -5.51 -5.52
CA LEU A 117 7.19 -4.83 -5.80
C LEU A 117 8.27 -5.76 -6.36
N PHE A 118 8.00 -7.05 -6.60
CA PHE A 118 9.00 -8.02 -7.09
C PHE A 118 8.45 -8.97 -8.16
#